data_AF-A0A238L7A9-F1
#
_entry.id   AF-A0A238L7A9-F1
#
_cell.length_a   1.000
_cell.length_b   1.000
_cell.length_c   1.000
_cell.angle_alpha   90.00
_cell.angle_beta   90.00
_cell.angle_gamma   90.00
#
_symmetry.space_group_name_H-M   'P 1'
#
loop_
_entity.id
_entity.type
_entity.pdbx_description
1 polymer ?
#
loop_
_entity_poly.entity_id
_entity_poly.type
_entity_poly.pdbx_seq_one_letter_code
_entity_poly.pdbx_strand_id
1 'polypeptide(L)'
;MKRVPVPVQKLACCAATALSLAFVPVASSAATLNNPFDIVVNFVGGLTASQQAVFTGAEAFWETMILGNRYDLSFGPLTIDAQGIPIDGVGNVLGSAGPSTAIRTIGAPQDYAYVTSGIMSFDTADLAALESDGSLFDVIVHEMAHVIGFGTMWNPAVYGAVFAGTQNVYTDGTGQYTGAFGLAAYNAEFGLSASYVPVELGGGPGTADAHWDELTFAGGERDIMTGFLDSVSPLADAPFAASTLSATTIASFADIGYITSVTDPQYVVSPVPLPASLAYVLIGLAGLGGLRLRKSRKA
;
A
#
# COMPACT_ATOMS: atom_id res chain seq x y z
N MET A 1 65.40 13.86 45.56
CA MET A 1 65.77 15.30 45.54
C MET A 1 66.49 15.55 44.22
N LYS A 2 66.10 16.41 43.27
CA LYS A 2 65.31 17.64 43.23
C LYS A 2 64.44 17.64 41.95
N ARG A 3 63.20 18.17 42.01
CA ARG A 3 62.41 18.51 40.81
C ARG A 3 62.93 19.83 40.25
N VAL A 4 63.16 19.87 38.93
CA VAL A 4 63.48 21.09 38.17
C VAL A 4 62.15 21.77 37.78
N PRO A 5 61.96 23.09 37.97
CA PRO A 5 60.74 23.77 37.56
C PRO A 5 60.79 24.13 36.07
N VAL A 6 59.70 23.80 35.35
CA VAL A 6 59.43 24.21 33.97
C VAL A 6 58.71 25.57 33.99
N PRO A 7 59.08 26.55 33.14
CA PRO A 7 58.44 27.86 33.14
C PRO A 7 57.04 27.83 32.51
N VAL A 8 56.09 28.54 33.13
CA VAL A 8 54.73 28.73 32.62
C VAL A 8 54.76 29.75 31.49
N GLN A 9 54.53 29.31 30.25
CA GLN A 9 54.22 30.21 29.13
C GLN A 9 52.76 30.66 29.24
N LYS A 10 52.54 31.97 29.32
CA LYS A 10 51.23 32.60 29.13
C LYS A 10 50.83 32.46 27.66
N LEU A 11 49.86 31.59 27.35
CA LEU A 11 49.21 31.61 26.05
C LEU A 11 48.13 32.70 26.02
N ALA A 12 48.23 33.54 25.00
CA ALA A 12 47.29 34.60 24.68
C ALA A 12 45.89 34.06 24.37
N CYS A 13 44.87 34.77 24.84
CA CYS A 13 43.47 34.52 24.51
C CYS A 13 43.27 34.76 23.00
N CYS A 14 43.11 33.69 22.22
CA CYS A 14 42.70 33.75 20.84
C CYS A 14 41.17 33.75 20.82
N ALA A 15 40.55 34.86 20.39
CA ALA A 15 39.11 34.95 20.22
C ALA A 15 38.67 33.97 19.12
N ALA A 16 37.94 32.92 19.50
CA ALA A 16 37.31 32.01 18.56
C ALA A 16 36.12 32.73 17.91
N THR A 17 36.27 33.13 16.66
CA THR A 17 35.16 33.61 15.83
C THR A 17 34.25 32.41 15.55
N ALA A 18 33.14 32.29 16.28
CA ALA A 18 32.12 31.30 15.99
C ALA A 18 31.45 31.67 14.66
N LEU A 19 31.79 30.93 13.59
CA LEU A 19 31.07 31.01 12.33
C LEU A 19 29.73 30.32 12.54
N SER A 20 28.69 31.11 12.84
CA SER A 20 27.31 30.62 12.88
C SER A 20 26.90 30.21 11.46
N LEU A 21 26.90 28.91 11.17
CA LEU A 21 26.16 28.38 10.03
C LEU A 21 24.67 28.68 10.29
N ALA A 22 24.14 29.70 9.63
CA ALA A 22 22.71 29.89 9.56
C ALA A 22 22.13 28.68 8.82
N PHE A 23 21.47 27.78 9.56
CA PHE A 23 20.63 26.76 8.98
C PHE A 23 19.44 27.49 8.37
N VAL A 24 19.50 27.75 7.07
CA VAL A 24 18.33 28.23 6.33
C VAL A 24 17.43 27.02 6.18
N PRO A 25 16.26 26.95 6.85
CA PRO A 25 15.31 25.90 6.54
C PRO A 25 14.90 26.12 5.09
N VAL A 26 15.31 25.22 4.19
CA VAL A 26 14.69 25.11 2.88
C VAL A 26 13.28 24.61 3.17
N ALA A 27 12.31 25.51 3.16
CA ALA A 27 10.92 25.12 3.07
C ALA A 27 10.77 24.42 1.72
N SER A 28 10.81 23.09 1.72
CA SER A 28 10.37 22.31 0.57
C SER A 28 8.88 22.64 0.40
N SER A 29 8.54 23.44 -0.60
CA SER A 29 7.15 23.59 -1.00
C SER A 29 6.73 22.24 -1.53
N ALA A 30 5.92 21.51 -0.78
CA ALA A 30 5.36 20.26 -1.26
C ALA A 30 4.63 20.53 -2.59
N ALA A 31 4.94 19.72 -3.59
CA ALA A 31 4.28 19.83 -4.89
C ALA A 31 2.86 19.25 -4.78
N THR A 32 1.90 19.89 -5.42
CA THR A 32 0.50 19.45 -5.48
C THR A 32 0.21 18.85 -6.84
N LEU A 33 -0.39 17.67 -6.88
CA LEU A 33 -0.93 17.08 -8.11
C LEU A 33 -2.28 17.71 -8.42
N ASN A 34 -2.55 17.97 -9.70
CA ASN A 34 -3.86 18.49 -10.12
C ASN A 34 -4.89 17.36 -10.26
N ASN A 35 -4.41 16.15 -10.53
CA ASN A 35 -5.22 14.95 -10.72
C ASN A 35 -4.74 13.88 -9.74
N PRO A 36 -5.09 14.00 -8.44
CA PRO A 36 -4.74 12.99 -7.46
C PRO A 36 -5.40 11.65 -7.80
N PHE A 37 -4.80 10.56 -7.34
CA PHE A 37 -5.40 9.24 -7.44
C PHE A 37 -6.67 9.17 -6.58
N ASP A 38 -7.71 8.54 -7.11
CA ASP A 38 -9.04 8.45 -6.51
C ASP A 38 -9.65 7.09 -6.85
N ILE A 39 -10.16 6.40 -5.84
CA ILE A 39 -10.83 5.11 -5.99
C ILE A 39 -12.31 5.28 -5.60
N VAL A 40 -13.19 4.77 -6.45
CA VAL A 40 -14.63 4.73 -6.17
C VAL A 40 -15.09 3.28 -6.19
N VAL A 41 -15.57 2.78 -5.05
CA VAL A 41 -16.15 1.43 -4.96
C VAL A 41 -17.67 1.47 -5.13
N ASN A 42 -18.16 0.66 -6.07
CA ASN A 42 -19.58 0.37 -6.26
C ASN A 42 -19.92 -0.98 -5.65
N PHE A 43 -20.79 -1.02 -4.64
CA PHE A 43 -21.24 -2.28 -4.06
C PHE A 43 -22.38 -2.87 -4.87
N VAL A 44 -22.17 -4.05 -5.47
CA VAL A 44 -23.14 -4.70 -6.36
C VAL A 44 -23.94 -5.83 -5.68
N GLY A 45 -23.63 -6.16 -4.42
CA GLY A 45 -24.42 -7.07 -3.59
C GLY A 45 -23.58 -7.99 -2.70
N GLY A 46 -24.23 -8.70 -1.78
CA GLY A 46 -23.61 -9.76 -0.96
C GLY A 46 -22.72 -9.31 0.20
N LEU A 47 -22.45 -8.00 0.34
CA LEU A 47 -21.69 -7.42 1.45
C LEU A 47 -22.63 -6.74 2.45
N THR A 48 -22.38 -6.90 3.76
CA THR A 48 -23.10 -6.17 4.81
C THR A 48 -22.65 -4.69 4.86
N ALA A 49 -23.45 -3.82 5.49
CA ALA A 49 -23.08 -2.41 5.63
C ALA A 49 -21.78 -2.19 6.43
N SER A 50 -21.47 -3.06 7.39
CA SER A 50 -20.23 -2.99 8.16
C SER A 50 -19.03 -3.46 7.33
N GLN A 51 -19.18 -4.49 6.50
CA GLN A 51 -18.15 -4.93 5.55
C GLN A 51 -17.87 -3.86 4.49
N GLN A 52 -18.91 -3.23 3.95
CA GLN A 52 -18.79 -2.11 3.02
C GLN A 52 -17.99 -0.94 3.62
N ALA A 53 -18.12 -0.67 4.92
CA ALA A 53 -17.36 0.39 5.57
C ALA A 53 -15.85 0.10 5.67
N VAL A 54 -15.42 -1.17 5.58
CA VAL A 54 -14.00 -1.55 5.56
C VAL A 54 -13.34 -1.12 4.24
N PHE A 55 -14.07 -1.18 3.11
CA PHE A 55 -13.57 -0.73 1.81
C PHE A 55 -13.21 0.76 1.80
N THR A 56 -13.99 1.62 2.46
CA THR A 56 -13.66 3.05 2.58
C THR A 56 -12.32 3.27 3.29
N GLY A 57 -11.97 2.40 4.24
CA GLY A 57 -10.65 2.42 4.86
C GLY A 57 -9.53 2.02 3.89
N ALA A 58 -9.77 0.98 3.08
CA ALA A 58 -8.79 0.49 2.11
C ALA A 58 -8.58 1.46 0.93
N GLU A 59 -9.64 2.11 0.46
CA GLU A 59 -9.59 3.21 -0.52
C GLU A 59 -8.67 4.32 -0.02
N ALA A 60 -9.00 4.88 1.16
CA ALA A 60 -8.22 5.95 1.76
C ALA A 60 -6.77 5.53 2.03
N PHE A 61 -6.53 4.27 2.37
CA PHE A 61 -5.19 3.74 2.52
C PHE A 61 -4.42 3.78 1.20
N TRP A 62 -4.95 3.22 0.11
CA TRP A 62 -4.27 3.24 -1.19
C TRP A 62 -4.09 4.64 -1.77
N GLU A 63 -5.02 5.56 -1.54
CA GLU A 63 -4.90 6.97 -1.93
C GLU A 63 -3.79 7.73 -1.16
N THR A 64 -3.34 7.20 -0.02
CA THR A 64 -2.16 7.75 0.67
C THR A 64 -0.84 7.18 0.16
N MET A 65 -0.88 6.01 -0.50
CA MET A 65 0.29 5.32 -1.03
C MET A 65 0.54 5.66 -2.50
N ILE A 66 -0.53 5.79 -3.28
CA ILE A 66 -0.54 6.15 -4.69
C ILE A 66 -1.16 7.53 -4.80
N LEU A 67 -0.37 8.48 -5.29
CA LEU A 67 -0.71 9.91 -5.22
C LEU A 67 -1.34 10.40 -6.52
N GLY A 68 -1.05 9.72 -7.64
CA GLY A 68 -1.52 10.07 -8.97
C GLY A 68 -0.80 9.25 -10.04
N ASN A 69 -0.84 9.72 -11.29
CA ASN A 69 -0.13 9.09 -12.41
C ASN A 69 1.07 9.92 -12.89
N ARG A 70 2.02 9.27 -13.57
CA ARG A 70 3.36 9.79 -13.91
C ARG A 70 3.35 11.14 -14.64
N TYR A 71 2.28 11.47 -15.34
CA TYR A 71 2.15 12.70 -16.13
C TYR A 71 1.05 13.64 -15.63
N ASP A 72 0.56 13.44 -14.39
CA ASP A 72 -0.53 14.23 -13.79
C ASP A 72 -1.73 14.36 -14.74
N LEU A 73 -2.07 13.26 -15.42
CA LEU A 73 -3.15 13.19 -16.40
C LEU A 73 -4.50 13.17 -15.68
N SER A 74 -5.48 13.86 -16.26
CA SER A 74 -6.86 13.81 -15.79
C SER A 74 -7.53 12.54 -16.30
N PHE A 75 -7.47 11.50 -15.46
CA PHE A 75 -8.35 10.34 -15.57
C PHE A 75 -9.52 10.53 -14.60
N GLY A 76 -10.67 9.94 -14.91
CA GLY A 76 -11.69 9.75 -13.88
C GLY A 76 -11.20 8.82 -12.77
N PRO A 77 -11.96 8.64 -11.69
CA PRO A 77 -11.59 7.70 -10.63
C PRO A 77 -11.45 6.28 -11.16
N LEU A 78 -10.59 5.48 -10.51
CA LEU A 78 -10.61 4.04 -10.66
C LEU A 78 -11.91 3.50 -10.07
N THR A 79 -12.79 2.98 -10.91
CA THR A 79 -14.09 2.46 -10.46
C THR A 79 -14.00 0.96 -10.20
N ILE A 80 -14.33 0.52 -8.99
CA ILE A 80 -14.24 -0.90 -8.61
C ILE A 80 -15.61 -1.42 -8.21
N ASP A 81 -16.12 -2.44 -8.91
CA ASP A 81 -17.33 -3.13 -8.51
C ASP A 81 -16.98 -4.20 -7.46
N ALA A 82 -17.48 -4.05 -6.23
CA ALA A 82 -17.21 -4.95 -5.12
C ALA A 82 -18.46 -5.79 -4.76
N GLN A 83 -18.26 -7.10 -4.56
CA GLN A 83 -19.33 -8.04 -4.25
C GLN A 83 -18.94 -9.16 -3.30
N GLY A 84 -19.94 -9.65 -2.56
CA GLY A 84 -19.90 -10.93 -1.89
C GLY A 84 -20.63 -11.98 -2.73
N ILE A 85 -19.95 -13.06 -3.10
CA ILE A 85 -20.56 -14.20 -3.82
C ILE A 85 -20.08 -15.52 -3.22
N PRO A 86 -20.79 -16.64 -3.39
CA PRO A 86 -20.20 -17.95 -3.12
C PRO A 86 -19.06 -18.23 -4.11
N ILE A 87 -17.88 -18.63 -3.62
CA ILE A 87 -16.73 -18.97 -4.46
C ILE A 87 -16.43 -20.47 -4.33
N ASP A 88 -15.90 -20.90 -3.18
CA ASP A 88 -15.52 -22.28 -2.92
C ASP A 88 -15.82 -22.77 -1.48
N GLY A 89 -16.36 -21.90 -0.63
CA GLY A 89 -16.74 -22.24 0.73
C GLY A 89 -15.79 -21.60 1.73
N VAL A 90 -15.51 -22.28 2.84
CA VAL A 90 -14.65 -21.72 3.88
C VAL A 90 -13.18 -21.95 3.53
N GLY A 91 -12.40 -20.87 3.47
CA GLY A 91 -10.95 -20.87 3.23
C GLY A 91 -10.57 -21.09 1.76
N ASN A 92 -9.26 -21.23 1.51
CA ASN A 92 -8.64 -21.19 0.18
C ASN A 92 -8.81 -19.84 -0.52
N VAL A 93 -9.97 -19.55 -1.15
CA VAL A 93 -10.18 -18.30 -1.89
C VAL A 93 -11.01 -17.32 -1.06
N LEU A 94 -10.30 -16.50 -0.27
CA LEU A 94 -10.92 -15.44 0.53
C LEU A 94 -11.51 -14.31 -0.34
N GLY A 95 -10.82 -14.02 -1.43
CA GLY A 95 -11.15 -12.96 -2.38
C GLY A 95 -10.49 -13.23 -3.74
N SER A 96 -10.95 -12.49 -4.74
CA SER A 96 -10.32 -12.42 -6.05
C SER A 96 -10.65 -11.09 -6.71
N ALA A 97 -9.64 -10.46 -7.30
CA ALA A 97 -9.78 -9.19 -7.94
C ALA A 97 -8.89 -9.01 -9.17
N GLY A 98 -9.28 -8.05 -10.00
CA GLY A 98 -8.46 -7.67 -11.15
C GLY A 98 -9.07 -6.55 -12.00
N PRO A 99 -8.28 -6.06 -12.97
CA PRO A 99 -8.71 -5.04 -13.89
C PRO A 99 -9.79 -5.57 -14.84
N SER A 100 -10.76 -4.72 -15.16
CA SER A 100 -11.80 -4.97 -16.17
C SER A 100 -11.63 -4.10 -17.40
N THR A 101 -11.24 -2.83 -17.21
CA THR A 101 -10.92 -1.91 -18.30
C THR A 101 -9.67 -1.11 -18.01
N ALA A 102 -8.91 -0.83 -19.06
CA ALA A 102 -7.71 -0.02 -18.98
C ALA A 102 -7.59 0.89 -20.20
N ILE A 103 -6.86 1.99 -20.03
CA ILE A 103 -6.55 2.97 -21.07
C ILE A 103 -5.04 3.05 -21.26
N ARG A 104 -4.61 3.34 -22.48
CA ARG A 104 -3.20 3.56 -22.82
C ARG A 104 -2.96 5.04 -23.09
N THR A 105 -1.89 5.60 -22.54
CA THR A 105 -1.41 6.93 -22.95
C THR A 105 -0.83 6.86 -24.36
N ILE A 106 -0.91 7.95 -25.13
CA ILE A 106 -0.38 7.98 -26.49
C ILE A 106 0.49 9.21 -26.66
N GLY A 107 1.75 9.01 -27.11
CA GLY A 107 2.67 10.09 -27.44
C GLY A 107 3.35 10.72 -26.22
N ALA A 108 3.33 10.04 -25.07
CA ALA A 108 4.12 10.42 -23.92
C ALA A 108 5.59 9.99 -24.11
N PRO A 109 6.54 10.56 -23.33
CA PRO A 109 7.94 10.10 -23.35
C PRO A 109 8.08 8.59 -23.10
N GLN A 110 7.20 8.04 -22.27
CA GLN A 110 6.95 6.61 -22.11
C GLN A 110 5.45 6.41 -22.03
N ASP A 111 4.89 5.50 -22.82
CA ASP A 111 3.47 5.20 -22.72
C ASP A 111 3.21 4.20 -21.57
N TYR A 112 2.08 4.37 -20.89
CA TYR A 112 1.63 3.50 -19.79
C TYR A 112 0.19 3.05 -20.04
N ALA A 113 -0.16 1.89 -19.50
CA ALA A 113 -1.53 1.41 -19.40
C ALA A 113 -2.01 1.56 -17.95
N TYR A 114 -3.12 2.31 -17.76
CA TYR A 114 -3.75 2.55 -16.47
C TYR A 114 -5.12 1.89 -16.41
N VAL A 115 -5.42 1.26 -15.28
CA VAL A 115 -6.73 0.65 -15.04
C VAL A 115 -7.75 1.76 -14.78
N THR A 116 -8.91 1.68 -15.44
CA THR A 116 -10.05 2.59 -15.26
C THR A 116 -11.21 1.95 -14.54
N SER A 117 -11.35 0.62 -14.64
CA SER A 117 -12.28 -0.11 -13.81
C SER A 117 -11.81 -1.52 -13.49
N GLY A 118 -12.31 -2.08 -12.40
CA GLY A 118 -12.05 -3.47 -12.00
C GLY A 118 -13.19 -4.06 -11.18
N ILE A 119 -13.01 -5.31 -10.79
CA ILE A 119 -13.97 -6.07 -9.98
C ILE A 119 -13.23 -6.70 -8.82
N MET A 120 -13.87 -6.72 -7.64
CA MET A 120 -13.44 -7.50 -6.49
C MET A 120 -14.60 -8.39 -6.02
N SER A 121 -14.34 -9.69 -5.86
CA SER A 121 -15.30 -10.68 -5.37
C SER A 121 -14.75 -11.36 -4.11
N PHE A 122 -15.55 -11.45 -3.06
CA PHE A 122 -15.18 -12.07 -1.79
C PHE A 122 -16.09 -13.25 -1.47
N ASP A 123 -15.55 -14.33 -0.90
CA ASP A 123 -16.38 -15.49 -0.55
C ASP A 123 -17.29 -15.15 0.64
N THR A 124 -18.60 -15.22 0.40
CA THR A 124 -19.63 -15.08 1.44
C THR A 124 -19.48 -16.03 2.63
N ALA A 125 -18.81 -17.18 2.46
CA ALA A 125 -18.54 -18.12 3.53
C ALA A 125 -17.44 -17.63 4.51
N ASP A 126 -16.54 -16.75 4.06
CA ASP A 126 -15.40 -16.28 4.86
C ASP A 126 -15.60 -14.87 5.43
N LEU A 127 -16.41 -14.04 4.76
CA LEU A 127 -16.62 -12.62 5.10
C LEU A 127 -16.91 -12.35 6.59
N ALA A 128 -17.74 -13.20 7.23
CA ALA A 128 -18.09 -13.01 8.64
C ALA A 128 -16.91 -13.31 9.59
N ALA A 129 -16.05 -14.28 9.25
CA ALA A 129 -14.86 -14.60 10.02
C ALA A 129 -13.80 -13.50 9.86
N LEU A 130 -13.52 -13.12 8.62
CA LEU A 130 -12.57 -12.05 8.28
C LEU A 130 -12.96 -10.71 8.92
N GLU A 131 -14.25 -10.39 8.94
CA GLU A 131 -14.74 -9.17 9.60
C GLU A 131 -14.57 -9.26 11.14
N SER A 132 -14.81 -10.43 11.72
CA SER A 132 -14.78 -10.61 13.18
C SER A 132 -13.36 -10.65 13.74
N ASP A 133 -12.37 -11.14 12.99
CA ASP A 133 -10.97 -11.17 13.41
C ASP A 133 -10.18 -9.92 12.98
N GLY A 134 -10.77 -9.09 12.11
CA GLY A 134 -10.20 -7.82 11.64
C GLY A 134 -9.32 -7.97 10.39
N SER A 135 -9.13 -9.19 9.87
CA SER A 135 -8.31 -9.45 8.68
C SER A 135 -8.98 -9.04 7.36
N LEU A 136 -10.30 -8.75 7.36
CA LEU A 136 -11.01 -8.30 6.17
C LEU A 136 -10.39 -7.04 5.55
N PHE A 137 -9.85 -6.13 6.37
CA PHE A 137 -9.16 -4.95 5.86
C PHE A 137 -7.93 -5.33 5.04
N ASP A 138 -7.13 -6.27 5.53
CA ASP A 138 -5.91 -6.72 4.87
C ASP A 138 -6.25 -7.40 3.53
N VAL A 139 -7.24 -8.30 3.52
CA VAL A 139 -7.68 -8.95 2.28
C VAL A 139 -8.19 -7.92 1.27
N ILE A 140 -8.97 -6.91 1.68
CA ILE A 140 -9.44 -5.87 0.76
C ILE A 140 -8.26 -5.04 0.23
N VAL A 141 -7.28 -4.68 1.07
CA VAL A 141 -6.09 -3.93 0.64
C VAL A 141 -5.31 -4.73 -0.40
N HIS A 142 -5.12 -6.03 -0.19
CA HIS A 142 -4.48 -6.95 -1.13
C HIS A 142 -5.21 -7.01 -2.48
N GLU A 143 -6.51 -7.32 -2.45
CA GLU A 143 -7.31 -7.45 -3.68
C GLU A 143 -7.37 -6.13 -4.46
N MET A 144 -7.48 -5.01 -3.75
CA MET A 144 -7.49 -3.69 -4.37
C MET A 144 -6.16 -3.39 -5.08
N ALA A 145 -5.01 -3.84 -4.55
CA ALA A 145 -3.72 -3.72 -5.21
C ALA A 145 -3.70 -4.41 -6.59
N HIS A 146 -4.30 -5.60 -6.68
CA HIS A 146 -4.43 -6.33 -7.95
C HIS A 146 -5.34 -5.61 -8.94
N VAL A 147 -6.40 -4.94 -8.48
CA VAL A 147 -7.21 -4.08 -9.36
C VAL A 147 -6.38 -2.90 -9.88
N ILE A 148 -5.60 -2.25 -9.01
CA ILE A 148 -4.80 -1.08 -9.38
C ILE A 148 -3.73 -1.46 -10.42
N GLY A 149 -3.13 -2.64 -10.28
CA GLY A 149 -2.20 -3.17 -11.28
C GLY A 149 -1.05 -4.02 -10.76
N PHE A 150 -0.99 -4.28 -9.45
CA PHE A 150 0.03 -5.15 -8.89
C PHE A 150 -0.14 -6.58 -9.40
N GLY A 151 0.91 -7.16 -9.98
CA GLY A 151 0.86 -8.47 -10.64
C GLY A 151 0.11 -8.47 -11.98
N THR A 152 -1.06 -7.82 -12.03
CA THR A 152 -1.97 -7.83 -13.18
C THR A 152 -1.53 -6.91 -14.32
N MET A 153 -0.90 -5.76 -14.03
CA MET A 153 -0.55 -4.75 -15.04
C MET A 153 0.97 -4.56 -15.22
N TRP A 154 1.78 -5.51 -14.75
CA TRP A 154 3.23 -5.52 -14.96
C TRP A 154 3.61 -5.71 -16.44
N ASN A 155 2.80 -6.45 -17.20
CA ASN A 155 2.93 -6.61 -18.65
C ASN A 155 1.55 -6.66 -19.34
N PRO A 156 0.87 -5.52 -19.52
CA PRO A 156 -0.49 -5.47 -20.08
C PRO A 156 -0.56 -5.84 -21.57
N ALA A 157 0.58 -6.02 -22.26
CA ALA A 157 0.59 -6.48 -23.65
C ALA A 157 -0.05 -7.87 -23.81
N VAL A 158 -0.10 -8.67 -22.73
CA VAL A 158 -0.81 -9.96 -22.70
C VAL A 158 -2.33 -9.81 -22.90
N TYR A 159 -2.90 -8.65 -22.60
CA TYR A 159 -4.33 -8.35 -22.79
C TYR A 159 -4.66 -7.79 -24.17
N GLY A 160 -3.64 -7.51 -25.00
CA GLY A 160 -3.84 -7.17 -26.40
C GLY A 160 -2.81 -6.21 -26.96
N ALA A 161 -2.70 -6.21 -28.30
CA ALA A 161 -1.75 -5.38 -29.04
C ALA A 161 -1.94 -3.87 -28.83
N VAL A 162 -3.11 -3.44 -28.35
CA VAL A 162 -3.35 -2.02 -27.99
C VAL A 162 -2.43 -1.56 -26.87
N PHE A 163 -2.01 -2.46 -25.96
CA PHE A 163 -1.09 -2.16 -24.86
C PHE A 163 0.37 -2.47 -25.19
N ALA A 164 0.68 -2.84 -26.44
CA ALA A 164 2.06 -3.06 -26.84
C ALA A 164 2.89 -1.77 -26.67
N GLY A 165 4.09 -1.93 -26.11
CA GLY A 165 5.02 -0.82 -25.87
C GLY A 165 4.65 0.07 -24.68
N THR A 166 3.76 -0.35 -23.78
CA THR A 166 3.63 0.25 -22.45
C THR A 166 4.61 -0.42 -21.46
N GLN A 167 4.35 -0.34 -20.15
CA GLN A 167 5.16 -1.02 -19.14
C GLN A 167 5.35 -2.52 -19.45
N ASN A 168 6.53 -3.05 -19.16
CA ASN A 168 6.83 -4.47 -19.20
C ASN A 168 7.96 -4.72 -18.19
N VAL A 169 7.57 -5.05 -16.96
CA VAL A 169 8.48 -5.21 -15.82
C VAL A 169 8.51 -6.63 -15.27
N TYR A 170 7.74 -7.52 -15.90
CA TYR A 170 7.66 -8.93 -15.56
C TYR A 170 7.30 -9.77 -16.79
N THR A 171 7.76 -11.01 -16.82
CA THR A 171 7.33 -12.00 -17.81
C THR A 171 6.92 -13.27 -17.08
N ASP A 172 5.71 -13.74 -17.34
CA ASP A 172 5.13 -14.92 -16.69
C ASP A 172 6.06 -16.14 -16.77
N GLY A 173 6.14 -16.88 -15.67
CA GLY A 173 7.00 -18.04 -15.49
C GLY A 173 8.47 -17.72 -15.21
N THR A 174 8.88 -16.45 -15.20
CA THR A 174 10.28 -16.10 -14.90
C THR A 174 10.59 -16.04 -13.41
N GLY A 175 9.61 -15.69 -12.57
CA GLY A 175 9.80 -15.45 -11.14
C GLY A 175 10.65 -14.21 -10.84
N GLN A 176 10.88 -13.35 -11.84
CA GLN A 176 11.84 -12.24 -11.77
C GLN A 176 11.18 -10.92 -12.15
N TYR A 177 10.67 -10.19 -11.15
CA TYR A 177 10.23 -8.81 -11.34
C TYR A 177 11.44 -7.87 -11.47
N THR A 178 11.48 -7.07 -12.54
CA THR A 178 12.62 -6.23 -12.91
C THR A 178 12.29 -4.74 -13.00
N GLY A 179 11.19 -4.30 -12.40
CA GLY A 179 10.88 -2.87 -12.27
C GLY A 179 11.99 -2.14 -11.53
N ALA A 180 12.41 -0.99 -12.05
CA ALA A 180 13.57 -0.26 -11.54
C ALA A 180 13.29 0.37 -10.16
N PHE A 181 12.09 0.89 -9.94
CA PHE A 181 11.70 1.49 -8.66
C PHE A 181 11.49 0.42 -7.59
N GLY A 182 10.73 -0.64 -7.90
CA GLY A 182 10.51 -1.77 -6.99
C GLY A 182 11.81 -2.48 -6.62
N LEU A 183 12.70 -2.74 -7.58
CA LEU A 183 14.00 -3.37 -7.30
C LEU A 183 14.92 -2.46 -6.46
N ALA A 184 14.92 -1.16 -6.71
CA ALA A 184 15.70 -0.22 -5.90
C ALA A 184 15.17 -0.17 -4.46
N ALA A 185 13.85 -0.13 -4.27
CA ALA A 185 13.22 -0.19 -2.96
C ALA A 185 13.54 -1.51 -2.24
N TYR A 186 13.42 -2.66 -2.93
CA TYR A 186 13.75 -3.97 -2.39
C TYR A 186 15.19 -4.06 -1.86
N ASN A 187 16.15 -3.58 -2.66
CA ASN A 187 17.54 -3.56 -2.25
C ASN A 187 17.80 -2.63 -1.05
N ALA A 188 17.14 -1.47 -1.02
CA ALA A 188 17.28 -0.51 0.08
C ALA A 188 16.61 -1.00 1.38
N GLU A 189 15.41 -1.54 1.27
CA GLU A 189 14.57 -1.99 2.40
C GLU A 189 15.18 -3.19 3.12
N PHE A 190 15.76 -4.13 2.36
CA PHE A 190 16.29 -5.38 2.92
C PHE A 190 17.83 -5.46 2.91
N GLY A 191 18.53 -4.39 2.52
CA GLY A 191 20.00 -4.33 2.49
C GLY A 191 20.63 -5.32 1.52
N LEU A 192 20.00 -5.50 0.35
CA LEU A 192 20.38 -6.49 -0.65
C LEU A 192 21.14 -5.87 -1.84
N SER A 193 21.60 -6.73 -2.74
CA SER A 193 22.12 -6.37 -4.06
C SER A 193 21.58 -7.34 -5.11
N ALA A 194 20.27 -7.55 -5.07
CA ALA A 194 19.53 -8.38 -5.99
C ALA A 194 19.39 -7.72 -7.37
N SER A 195 19.24 -8.55 -8.40
CA SER A 195 18.98 -8.13 -9.79
C SER A 195 17.49 -8.16 -10.16
N TYR A 196 16.64 -8.71 -9.29
CA TYR A 196 15.19 -8.79 -9.45
C TYR A 196 14.52 -8.97 -8.07
N VAL A 197 13.21 -8.73 -8.01
CA VAL A 197 12.36 -9.10 -6.86
C VAL A 197 11.73 -10.46 -7.15
N PRO A 198 11.82 -11.45 -6.23
CA PRO A 198 11.22 -12.77 -6.45
C PRO A 198 9.70 -12.72 -6.54
N VAL A 199 9.15 -13.38 -7.56
CA VAL A 199 7.71 -13.52 -7.80
C VAL A 199 7.33 -15.00 -7.67
N GLU A 200 6.20 -15.28 -7.02
CA GLU A 200 5.68 -16.63 -6.77
C GLU A 200 5.43 -17.37 -8.09
N LEU A 201 5.76 -18.66 -8.14
CA LEU A 201 5.54 -19.53 -9.32
C LEU A 201 4.66 -20.76 -9.01
N GLY A 202 4.40 -21.01 -7.73
CA GLY A 202 3.51 -22.03 -7.18
C GLY A 202 2.14 -21.49 -6.82
N GLY A 203 1.41 -22.20 -5.94
CA GLY A 203 0.06 -21.83 -5.49
C GLY A 203 -1.06 -22.00 -6.53
N GLY A 204 -0.73 -22.08 -7.82
CA GLY A 204 -1.68 -22.23 -8.92
C GLY A 204 -2.00 -20.90 -9.61
N PRO A 205 -2.93 -20.86 -10.58
CA PRO A 205 -3.16 -19.70 -11.43
C PRO A 205 -3.64 -18.43 -10.71
N GLY A 206 -4.20 -18.57 -9.51
CA GLY A 206 -4.61 -17.44 -8.67
C GLY A 206 -3.46 -16.83 -7.87
N THR A 207 -2.29 -17.46 -7.85
CA THR A 207 -1.17 -17.08 -6.99
C THR A 207 0.11 -16.85 -7.80
N ALA A 208 0.48 -17.81 -8.65
CA ALA A 208 1.66 -17.71 -9.50
C ALA A 208 1.62 -16.44 -10.35
N ASP A 209 2.79 -15.87 -10.59
CA ASP A 209 3.03 -14.72 -11.48
C ASP A 209 2.40 -13.39 -11.03
N ALA A 210 1.66 -13.36 -9.91
CA ALA A 210 0.93 -12.18 -9.44
C ALA A 210 1.35 -11.68 -8.05
N HIS A 211 2.17 -12.45 -7.33
CA HIS A 211 2.53 -12.20 -5.93
C HIS A 211 4.04 -12.17 -5.71
N TRP A 212 4.49 -11.52 -4.65
CA TRP A 212 5.83 -11.78 -4.13
C TRP A 212 5.94 -13.23 -3.66
N ASP A 213 7.07 -13.86 -3.96
CA ASP A 213 7.34 -15.24 -3.58
C ASP A 213 7.46 -15.37 -2.06
N GLU A 214 6.59 -16.16 -1.42
CA GLU A 214 6.49 -16.20 0.04
C GLU A 214 7.78 -16.68 0.72
N LEU A 215 8.56 -17.54 0.04
CA LEU A 215 9.75 -18.18 0.60
C LEU A 215 11.04 -17.39 0.34
N THR A 216 11.12 -16.67 -0.77
CA THR A 216 12.36 -16.05 -1.25
C THR A 216 12.31 -14.52 -1.31
N PHE A 217 11.12 -13.92 -1.26
CA PHE A 217 10.98 -12.49 -1.02
C PHE A 217 11.48 -12.14 0.39
N ALA A 218 12.36 -11.16 0.50
CA ALA A 218 13.00 -10.83 1.78
C ALA A 218 12.04 -10.23 2.83
N GLY A 219 10.88 -9.70 2.42
CA GLY A 219 9.82 -9.33 3.35
C GLY A 219 9.10 -10.52 3.99
N GLY A 220 9.21 -11.70 3.37
CA GLY A 220 8.58 -12.95 3.80
C GLY A 220 7.05 -12.90 3.80
N GLU A 221 6.45 -13.89 4.46
CA GLU A 221 4.99 -14.11 4.64
C GLU A 221 4.21 -12.95 5.27
N ARG A 222 4.90 -11.94 5.81
CA ARG A 222 4.24 -10.76 6.39
C ARG A 222 3.96 -9.67 5.39
N ASP A 223 4.54 -9.72 4.18
CA ASP A 223 4.17 -8.75 3.17
C ASP A 223 2.78 -9.09 2.63
N ILE A 224 1.89 -8.12 2.65
CA ILE A 224 0.50 -8.32 2.26
C ILE A 224 0.36 -8.69 0.79
N MET A 225 1.39 -8.55 -0.05
CA MET A 225 1.36 -8.98 -1.45
C MET A 225 2.04 -10.32 -1.70
N THR A 226 2.29 -11.13 -0.66
CA THR A 226 2.51 -12.58 -0.84
C THR A 226 1.18 -13.29 -1.08
N GLY A 227 1.25 -14.50 -1.64
CA GLY A 227 0.08 -15.24 -2.13
C GLY A 227 -0.85 -15.85 -1.08
N PHE A 228 -0.46 -15.82 0.19
CA PHE A 228 -1.19 -16.47 1.29
C PHE A 228 -1.32 -15.48 2.44
N LEU A 229 -2.55 -15.03 2.71
CA LEU A 229 -2.85 -14.06 3.77
C LEU A 229 -3.31 -14.73 5.08
N ASP A 230 -3.68 -16.00 5.01
CA ASP A 230 -4.06 -16.83 6.15
C ASP A 230 -2.84 -17.40 6.90
N SER A 231 -1.64 -17.30 6.31
CA SER A 231 -0.38 -17.77 6.88
C SER A 231 0.20 -16.82 7.94
N VAL A 232 -0.30 -15.57 8.02
CA VAL A 232 0.03 -14.63 9.11
C VAL A 232 -0.74 -15.01 10.39
N SER A 233 -0.68 -16.30 10.75
CA SER A 233 -1.01 -16.73 12.11
C SER A 233 -0.07 -15.97 13.05
N PRO A 234 -0.55 -15.39 14.16
CA PRO A 234 0.32 -14.87 15.19
C PRO A 234 1.32 -15.97 15.58
N LEU A 235 2.56 -15.84 15.09
CA LEU A 235 3.65 -16.73 15.50
C LEU A 235 3.66 -16.74 17.03
N ALA A 236 3.89 -17.91 17.65
CA ALA A 236 3.81 -18.07 19.11
C ALA A 236 4.69 -17.05 19.87
N ASP A 237 5.68 -16.50 19.18
CA ASP A 237 6.67 -15.51 19.60
C ASP A 237 6.37 -14.07 19.12
N ALA A 238 5.37 -13.84 18.26
CA ALA A 238 4.92 -12.52 17.82
C ALA A 238 3.38 -12.41 17.70
N PRO A 239 2.63 -12.50 18.82
CA PRO A 239 1.18 -12.49 18.83
C PRO A 239 0.51 -11.17 18.42
N PHE A 240 1.30 -10.18 18.02
CA PHE A 240 0.88 -8.86 17.54
C PHE A 240 1.51 -8.49 16.18
N ALA A 241 2.13 -9.46 15.49
CA ALA A 241 2.64 -9.22 14.15
C ALA A 241 1.46 -9.03 13.20
N ALA A 242 1.27 -7.80 12.73
CA ALA A 242 0.32 -7.48 11.68
C ALA A 242 0.95 -7.71 10.30
N SER A 243 0.11 -7.93 9.29
CA SER A 243 0.48 -7.83 7.88
C SER A 243 1.16 -6.46 7.63
N THR A 244 2.14 -6.45 6.75
CA THR A 244 2.94 -5.27 6.41
C THR A 244 2.80 -4.97 4.92
N LEU A 245 2.85 -3.71 4.55
CA LEU A 245 2.98 -3.30 3.16
C LEU A 245 4.41 -2.78 2.95
N SER A 246 5.23 -3.52 2.21
CA SER A 246 6.62 -3.08 1.96
C SER A 246 6.72 -1.83 1.12
N ALA A 247 7.81 -1.09 1.31
CA ALA A 247 8.20 -0.02 0.40
C ALA A 247 8.42 -0.57 -1.02
N THR A 248 8.87 -1.82 -1.13
CA THR A 248 8.99 -2.57 -2.39
C THR A 248 7.66 -2.65 -3.14
N THR A 249 6.58 -3.07 -2.47
CA THR A 249 5.24 -3.13 -3.06
C THR A 249 4.78 -1.75 -3.53
N ILE A 250 4.92 -0.72 -2.69
CA ILE A 250 4.48 0.64 -3.04
C ILE A 250 5.28 1.17 -4.24
N ALA A 251 6.61 1.02 -4.23
CA ALA A 251 7.48 1.47 -5.31
C ALA A 251 7.22 0.73 -6.64
N SER A 252 6.73 -0.51 -6.59
CA SER A 252 6.39 -1.27 -7.80
C SER A 252 5.28 -0.61 -8.64
N PHE A 253 4.40 0.18 -8.03
CA PHE A 253 3.39 0.96 -8.76
C PHE A 253 4.03 2.08 -9.59
N ALA A 254 5.17 2.62 -9.15
CA ALA A 254 5.88 3.64 -9.91
C ALA A 254 6.43 3.12 -11.25
N ASP A 255 6.77 1.83 -11.29
CA ASP A 255 7.25 1.13 -12.49
C ASP A 255 6.15 0.90 -13.53
N ILE A 256 4.89 0.88 -13.11
CA ILE A 256 3.72 0.79 -14.01
C ILE A 256 3.03 2.14 -14.24
N GLY A 257 3.68 3.24 -13.86
CA GLY A 257 3.27 4.59 -14.25
C GLY A 257 2.60 5.41 -13.15
N TYR A 258 2.52 4.93 -11.92
CA TYR A 258 1.99 5.74 -10.82
C TYR A 258 3.05 6.67 -10.22
N ILE A 259 2.59 7.67 -9.47
CA ILE A 259 3.39 8.46 -8.53
C ILE A 259 3.08 7.91 -7.14
N THR A 260 4.11 7.58 -6.36
CA THR A 260 3.92 6.94 -5.06
C THR A 260 4.54 7.74 -3.92
N SER A 261 4.04 7.54 -2.70
CA SER A 261 4.59 8.16 -1.49
C SER A 261 6.04 7.76 -1.20
N VAL A 262 6.48 6.58 -1.67
CA VAL A 262 7.84 6.06 -1.46
C VAL A 262 8.82 6.64 -2.49
N THR A 263 8.42 6.73 -3.76
CA THR A 263 9.31 7.17 -4.85
C THR A 263 9.32 8.67 -5.07
N ASP A 264 8.25 9.35 -4.65
CA ASP A 264 8.03 10.77 -4.92
C ASP A 264 7.63 11.55 -3.66
N PRO A 265 8.49 11.57 -2.62
CA PRO A 265 8.18 12.19 -1.32
C PRO A 265 8.00 13.71 -1.37
N GLN A 266 8.28 14.34 -2.51
CA GLN A 266 8.02 15.75 -2.77
C GLN A 266 6.52 16.08 -2.90
N TYR A 267 5.67 15.10 -3.20
CA TYR A 267 4.23 15.28 -3.27
C TYR A 267 3.59 14.94 -1.92
N VAL A 268 2.68 15.80 -1.45
CA VAL A 268 1.90 15.54 -0.24
C VAL A 268 0.44 15.38 -0.61
N VAL A 269 -0.23 14.39 -0.02
CA VAL A 269 -1.69 14.30 -0.07
C VAL A 269 -2.28 15.44 0.75
N SER A 270 -3.09 16.28 0.12
CA SER A 270 -3.98 17.15 0.87
C SER A 270 -5.02 16.26 1.57
N PRO A 271 -5.35 16.46 2.86
CA PRO A 271 -6.33 15.63 3.54
C PRO A 271 -7.65 15.64 2.76
N VAL A 272 -8.07 14.48 2.25
CA VAL A 272 -9.41 14.32 1.67
C VAL A 272 -10.41 14.38 2.83
N PRO A 273 -11.45 15.24 2.79
CA PRO A 273 -12.47 15.25 3.82
C PRO A 273 -13.16 13.88 3.86
N LEU A 274 -13.11 13.22 5.01
CA LEU A 274 -13.88 11.99 5.23
C LEU A 274 -15.34 12.23 4.84
N PRO A 275 -15.99 11.30 4.10
CA PRO A 275 -17.43 11.31 3.96
C PRO A 275 -18.06 11.43 5.35
N ALA A 276 -19.03 12.34 5.49
CA ALA A 276 -19.64 12.65 6.79
C ALA A 276 -20.28 11.43 7.50
N SER A 277 -20.36 10.28 6.84
CA SER A 277 -20.86 9.02 7.36
C SER A 277 -20.02 8.40 8.48
N LEU A 278 -18.68 8.59 8.49
CA LEU A 278 -17.81 8.01 9.54
C LEU A 278 -17.87 8.78 10.86
N ALA A 279 -18.21 10.08 10.84
CA ALA A 279 -18.35 10.88 12.05
C ALA A 279 -19.53 10.41 12.94
N TYR A 280 -20.53 9.74 12.37
CA TYR A 280 -21.70 9.26 13.12
C TYR A 280 -21.48 7.89 13.78
N VAL A 281 -20.55 7.07 13.27
CA VAL A 281 -20.29 5.73 13.84
C VAL A 281 -19.55 5.82 15.18
N LEU A 282 -18.61 6.75 15.32
CA LEU A 282 -17.87 6.96 16.57
C LEU A 282 -18.70 7.62 17.68
N ILE A 283 -19.76 8.36 17.33
CA ILE A 283 -20.67 8.97 18.33
C ILE A 283 -21.74 7.97 18.79
N GLY A 284 -22.12 7.00 17.95
CA GLY A 284 -23.10 5.96 18.29
C GLY A 284 -22.65 5.00 19.39
N LEU A 285 -21.36 4.67 19.47
CA LEU A 285 -20.82 3.72 20.46
C LEU A 285 -20.63 4.33 21.86
N ALA A 286 -20.49 5.66 21.98
CA ALA A 286 -20.39 6.33 23.28
C ALA A 286 -21.76 6.55 23.97
N GLY A 287 -22.86 6.53 23.20
CA GLY A 287 -24.21 6.81 23.71
C GLY A 287 -24.91 5.65 24.43
N LEU A 288 -24.47 4.40 24.23
CA LEU A 288 -25.17 3.21 24.75
C LEU A 288 -24.61 2.68 26.09
N GLY A 289 -23.45 3.18 26.55
CA GLY A 289 -22.82 2.76 27.81
C GLY A 289 -23.22 3.55 29.06
N GLY A 290 -24.00 4.64 28.93
CA GLY A 290 -24.16 5.65 29.99
C GLY A 290 -25.41 5.58 30.86
N LEU A 291 -26.36 4.66 30.64
CA LEU A 291 -27.65 4.69 31.34
C LEU A 291 -28.04 3.35 31.97
N ARG A 292 -27.50 3.08 33.18
CA ARG A 292 -28.01 2.20 34.26
C ARG A 292 -26.98 2.24 35.39
N LEU A 293 -27.21 2.53 36.67
CA LEU A 293 -28.38 2.63 37.54
C LEU A 293 -27.99 3.53 38.74
N ARG A 294 -28.85 4.45 39.19
CA ARG A 294 -28.78 4.96 40.57
C ARG A 294 -30.07 4.58 41.29
N LYS A 295 -30.05 3.40 41.91
CA LYS A 295 -31.12 2.92 42.78
C LYS A 295 -31.02 3.66 44.12
N SER A 296 -32.12 4.27 44.53
CA SER A 296 -32.24 5.00 45.80
C SER A 296 -32.02 4.05 46.98
N ARG A 297 -31.37 4.54 48.04
CA ARG A 297 -31.50 3.98 49.40
C ARG A 297 -31.87 5.12 50.34
N LYS A 298 -33.10 5.03 50.86
CA LYS A 298 -33.53 5.69 52.10
C LYS A 298 -32.97 4.90 53.28
N ALA A 299 -32.38 5.61 54.23
CA ALA A 299 -32.53 5.42 55.67
C ALA A 299 -32.48 6.81 56.29
#